data_AF-A0A936DMT9-F1
#
_entry.id   AF-A0A936DMT9-F1
#
_cell.length_a   1.000
_cell.length_b   1.000
_cell.length_c   1.000
_cell.angle_alpha   90.00
_cell.angle_beta   90.00
_cell.angle_gamma   90.00
#
_symmetry.space_group_name_H-M   'P 1'
#
loop_
_entity.id
_entity.type
_entity.pdbx_description
1 polymer ?
#
loop_
_entity_poly.entity_id
_entity_poly.type
_entity_poly.pdbx_seq_one_letter_code
_entity_poly.pdbx_strand_id
1 'polypeptide(L)'
;MSKKSSSIGRRRKKTTTRRRKATVGKKSLGATLKAFGRTYTKKSCSRTKAAATKSANASKRAGKSAMVKKNPAGGYCTFVRSKKAA
;
A
#
# COMPACT_ATOMS: atom_id res chain seq x y z
N MET A 1 -10.91 -42.53 56.00
CA MET A 1 -11.39 -43.03 54.69
C MET A 1 -11.45 -41.88 53.70
N SER A 2 -11.32 -42.19 52.41
CA SER A 2 -11.40 -41.29 51.23
C SER A 2 -10.14 -40.53 50.84
N LYS A 3 -9.29 -41.25 50.08
CA LYS A 3 -8.42 -40.72 49.02
C LYS A 3 -9.25 -39.84 48.06
N LYS A 4 -8.73 -38.67 47.67
CA LYS A 4 -9.04 -38.13 46.33
C LYS A 4 -7.93 -37.23 45.82
N SER A 5 -7.14 -37.81 44.92
CA SER A 5 -6.15 -37.18 44.06
C SER A 5 -6.75 -35.96 43.37
N SER A 6 -6.01 -34.86 43.33
CA SER A 6 -6.26 -33.78 42.38
C SER A 6 -4.92 -33.32 41.85
N SER A 7 -4.51 -33.99 40.76
CA SER A 7 -3.35 -33.64 39.95
C SER A 7 -3.48 -32.18 39.52
N ILE A 8 -2.68 -31.31 40.14
CA ILE A 8 -2.55 -29.90 39.75
C ILE A 8 -1.93 -29.91 38.36
N GLY A 9 -2.80 -29.76 37.36
CA GLY A 9 -2.47 -29.80 35.96
C GLY A 9 -1.35 -28.79 35.65
N ARG A 10 -0.30 -29.30 35.00
CA ARG A 10 0.78 -28.49 34.41
C ARG A 10 0.16 -27.36 33.60
N ARG A 11 0.21 -26.15 34.15
CA ARG A 11 -0.23 -24.91 33.50
C ARG A 11 0.71 -24.66 32.31
N ARG A 12 0.38 -25.22 31.14
CA ARG A 12 1.08 -24.94 29.88
C ARG A 12 1.03 -23.44 29.66
N LYS A 13 2.20 -22.79 29.80
CA LYS A 13 2.44 -21.40 29.39
C LYS A 13 2.10 -21.33 27.91
N LYS A 14 0.88 -20.89 27.58
CA LYS A 14 0.46 -20.66 26.20
C LYS A 14 1.23 -19.42 25.75
N THR A 15 2.44 -19.65 25.24
CA THR A 15 3.20 -18.64 24.52
C THR A 15 2.29 -18.15 23.41
N THR A 16 1.68 -16.98 23.60
CA THR A 16 1.07 -16.22 22.52
C THR A 16 2.21 -15.77 21.64
N THR A 17 2.68 -16.68 20.79
CA THR A 17 3.49 -16.33 19.62
C THR A 17 2.57 -15.45 18.82
N ARG A 18 2.73 -14.13 19.02
CA ARG A 18 2.05 -13.06 18.31
C ARG A 18 2.33 -13.35 16.84
N ARG A 19 1.43 -14.10 16.18
CA ARG A 19 1.50 -14.36 14.75
C ARG A 19 1.60 -12.98 14.13
N ARG A 20 2.82 -12.62 13.69
CA ARG A 20 3.00 -11.49 12.79
C ARG A 20 1.99 -11.77 11.70
N LYS A 21 0.89 -11.01 11.65
CA LYS A 21 0.00 -11.03 10.49
C LYS A 21 0.96 -10.85 9.34
N ALA A 22 1.15 -11.90 8.53
CA ALA A 22 1.85 -11.77 7.29
C ALA A 22 1.19 -10.57 6.63
N THR A 23 1.94 -9.48 6.49
CA THR A 23 1.46 -8.30 5.79
C THR A 23 1.26 -8.80 4.38
N VAL A 24 0.04 -9.25 4.07
CA VAL A 24 -0.37 -9.73 2.75
C VAL A 24 0.08 -8.61 1.84
N GLY A 25 1.15 -8.85 1.09
CA GLY A 25 1.97 -7.80 0.52
C GLY A 25 1.05 -6.83 -0.22
N LYS A 26 0.81 -5.66 0.39
CA LYS A 26 -0.06 -4.66 -0.21
C LYS A 26 0.63 -4.29 -1.50
N LYS A 27 0.12 -4.78 -2.63
CA LYS A 27 0.60 -4.45 -3.97
C LYS A 27 0.43 -2.94 -4.13
N SER A 28 1.43 -2.17 -3.72
CA SER A 28 1.47 -0.73 -3.99
C SER A 28 1.85 -0.55 -5.44
N LEU A 29 1.28 0.45 -6.10
CA LEU A 29 1.83 0.88 -7.37
C LEU A 29 3.30 1.32 -7.14
N GLY A 30 4.21 0.72 -7.91
CA GLY A 30 5.63 1.04 -7.89
C GLY A 30 5.92 2.51 -8.20
N ALA A 31 7.16 2.93 -7.99
CA ALA A 31 7.59 4.31 -8.26
C ALA A 31 7.42 4.73 -9.73
N THR A 32 7.33 3.76 -10.64
CA THR A 32 7.16 3.97 -12.07
C THR A 32 6.04 3.09 -12.62
N LEU A 33 5.37 3.60 -13.65
CA LEU A 33 4.30 2.91 -14.34
C LEU A 33 4.47 3.06 -15.85
N LYS A 34 4.47 1.95 -16.58
CA LYS A 34 4.42 1.98 -18.05
C LYS A 34 2.96 1.96 -18.50
N ALA A 35 2.58 2.95 -19.30
CA ALA A 35 1.25 3.03 -19.91
C ALA A 35 1.39 3.62 -21.32
N PHE A 36 0.73 3.02 -22.31
CA PHE A 36 0.78 3.47 -23.71
C PHE A 36 2.21 3.66 -24.24
N GLY A 37 3.09 2.67 -24.00
CA GLY A 37 4.50 2.74 -24.42
C GLY A 37 5.33 3.83 -23.73
N ARG A 38 4.79 4.53 -22.74
CA ARG A 38 5.44 5.65 -22.05
C ARG A 38 5.65 5.36 -20.56
N THR A 39 6.75 5.86 -20.02
CA THR A 39 7.07 5.75 -18.59
C THR A 39 6.51 6.95 -17.83
N TYR A 40 5.76 6.68 -16.78
CA TYR A 40 5.27 7.67 -15.84
C TYR A 40 5.89 7.43 -14.47
N THR A 41 6.35 8.49 -13.83
CA THR A 41 6.87 8.46 -12.46
C THR A 41 5.79 8.87 -11.48
N LYS A 42 5.71 8.12 -10.38
CA LYS A 42 4.85 8.42 -9.25
C LYS A 42 5.32 9.71 -8.61
N LYS A 43 4.45 10.73 -8.58
CA LYS A 43 4.76 12.03 -7.98
C LYS A 43 4.23 12.16 -6.57
N SER A 44 2.96 11.82 -6.37
CA SER A 44 2.30 11.93 -5.06
C SER A 44 1.18 10.90 -4.95
N CYS A 45 0.77 10.59 -3.71
CA CYS A 45 -0.45 9.84 -3.45
C CYS A 45 -1.31 10.58 -2.45
N SER A 46 -2.61 10.50 -2.64
CA SER A 46 -3.61 11.10 -1.79
C SER A 46 -4.67 10.06 -1.41
N ARG A 47 -5.32 10.23 -0.25
CA ARG A 47 -6.40 9.33 0.16
C ARG A 47 -7.63 9.44 -0.74
N THR A 48 -7.89 10.64 -1.29
CA THR A 48 -9.06 10.92 -2.11
C THR A 48 -8.70 11.11 -3.58
N LYS A 49 -9.65 10.77 -4.47
CA LYS A 49 -9.51 10.96 -5.91
C LYS A 49 -9.38 12.44 -6.25
N ALA A 50 -10.15 13.31 -5.58
CA ALA A 50 -10.16 14.75 -5.83
C ALA A 50 -8.77 15.39 -5.65
N ALA A 51 -8.05 15.06 -4.57
CA ALA A 51 -6.71 15.60 -4.32
C ALA A 51 -5.68 15.11 -5.36
N ALA A 52 -5.76 13.83 -5.75
CA ALA A 52 -4.90 13.28 -6.80
C ALA A 52 -5.21 13.92 -8.17
N THR A 53 -6.48 14.16 -8.50
CA THR A 53 -6.90 14.84 -9.73
C THR A 53 -6.45 16.30 -9.74
N LYS A 54 -6.56 17.03 -8.63
CA LYS A 54 -6.02 18.40 -8.52
C LYS A 54 -4.52 18.43 -8.82
N SER A 55 -3.76 17.50 -8.24
CA SER A 55 -2.32 17.37 -8.49
C SER A 55 -1.99 17.02 -9.95
N ALA A 56 -2.80 16.13 -10.56
CA ALA A 56 -2.65 15.78 -11.96
C ALA A 56 -2.96 16.97 -12.88
N ASN A 57 -4.02 17.73 -12.59
CA ASN A 57 -4.41 18.91 -13.37
C ASN A 57 -3.38 20.04 -13.23
N ALA A 58 -2.80 20.24 -12.04
CA ALA A 58 -1.68 21.17 -11.86
C ALA A 58 -0.48 20.77 -12.73
N SER A 59 -0.17 19.47 -12.80
CA SER A 59 0.90 18.97 -13.68
C SER A 59 0.57 19.17 -15.17
N LYS A 60 -0.70 18.99 -15.57
CA LYS A 60 -1.18 19.26 -16.93
C LYS A 60 -1.09 20.74 -17.30
N ARG A 61 -1.46 21.64 -16.38
CA ARG A 61 -1.31 23.10 -16.55
C ARG A 61 0.15 23.50 -16.73
N ALA A 62 1.09 22.78 -16.11
CA ALA A 62 2.53 22.94 -16.31
C ALA A 62 3.07 22.26 -17.59
N GLY A 63 2.20 21.89 -18.55
CA GLY A 63 2.58 21.27 -19.82
C GLY A 63 3.03 19.81 -19.73
N LYS A 64 2.84 19.14 -18.58
CA LYS A 64 3.25 17.73 -18.39
C LYS A 64 2.05 16.81 -18.53
N SER A 65 2.21 15.67 -19.23
CA SER A 65 1.18 14.64 -19.23
C SER A 65 1.12 13.97 -17.85
N ALA A 66 -0.03 14.00 -17.19
CA ALA A 66 -0.23 13.37 -15.88
C ALA A 66 -1.50 12.52 -15.86
N MET A 67 -1.45 11.44 -15.07
CA MET A 67 -2.55 10.50 -14.87
C MET A 67 -2.74 10.19 -13.39
N VAL A 68 -3.95 9.81 -13.02
CA VAL A 68 -4.28 9.35 -11.67
C VAL A 68 -4.58 7.86 -11.74
N LYS A 69 -3.98 7.07 -10.87
CA LYS A 69 -4.26 5.63 -10.77
C LYS A 69 -4.65 5.26 -9.35
N LYS A 70 -5.70 4.46 -9.21
CA LYS A 70 -6.13 3.92 -7.92
C LYS A 70 -5.03 2.99 -7.39
N ASN A 71 -4.60 3.24 -6.15
CA ASN A 71 -3.59 2.41 -5.52
C ASN A 71 -4.27 1.22 -4.83
N PRO A 72 -3.86 -0.04 -5.10
CA PRO A 72 -4.48 -1.20 -4.47
C PRO A 72 -4.30 -1.21 -2.95
N ALA A 73 -3.26 -0.56 -2.46
CA ALA A 73 -3.01 -0.36 -1.03
C ALA A 73 -3.98 0.65 -0.36
N GLY A 74 -4.79 1.37 -1.14
CA GLY A 74 -5.70 2.43 -0.74
C GLY A 74 -5.32 3.80 -1.32
N GLY A 75 -6.33 4.61 -1.63
CA GLY A 75 -6.17 5.95 -2.18
C GLY A 75 -5.86 6.00 -3.69
N TYR A 76 -5.32 7.14 -4.12
CA TYR A 76 -5.04 7.46 -5.51
C TYR A 76 -3.66 8.09 -5.64
N CYS A 77 -2.88 7.62 -6.60
CA CYS A 77 -1.56 8.16 -6.88
C CYS A 77 -1.56 8.91 -8.20
N THR A 78 -0.88 10.04 -8.21
CA THR A 78 -0.64 10.85 -9.41
C THR A 78 0.70 10.45 -10.01
N PHE A 79 0.67 10.12 -11.29
CA PHE A 79 1.84 9.79 -12.09
C PHE A 79 2.02 10.83 -13.18
N VAL A 80 3.24 11.30 -13.35
CA VAL A 80 3.60 12.30 -14.37
C VAL A 80 4.51 11.63 -15.39
N ARG A 81 4.30 11.91 -16.67
CA ARG A 81 5.14 11.39 -17.75
C ARG A 81 6.56 11.85 -17.51
N SER A 82 7.48 10.92 -17.34
CA SER A 82 8.89 11.24 -17.36
C SER A 82 9.20 11.73 -18.77
N LYS A 83 9.75 12.94 -18.92
CA LYS A 83 10.44 13.25 -20.17
C LYS A 83 11.50 12.15 -20.32
N LYS A 84 11.51 11.45 -21.45
CA LYS A 84 12.68 10.66 -21.84
C LYS A 84 13.85 11.63 -21.66
N ALA A 85 14.85 11.29 -20.83
CA ALA A 85 16.12 11.98 -20.90
C ALA A 85 16.56 11.79 -22.36
N ALA A 86 16.48 12.89 -23.12
CA ALA A 86 17.04 12.95 -24.46
C ALA A 86 18.56 13.04 -24.28
#